data_AF-A0A5N7CJ36-F1
#
_entry.id   AF-A0A5N7CJ36-F1
#
_cell.length_a   1.000
_cell.length_b   1.000
_cell.length_c   1.000
_cell.angle_alpha   90.00
_cell.angle_beta   90.00
_cell.angle_gamma   90.00
#
_symmetry.space_group_name_H-M   'P 1'
#
loop_
_entity.id
_entity.type
_entity.pdbx_description
1 polymer ?
#
loop_
_entity_poly.entity_id
_entity_poly.type
_entity_poly.pdbx_seq_one_letter_code
_entity_poly.pdbx_strand_id
1 'polypeptide(L)'
;MHILPYMLPVLLTASAASIARSKTEHVEDIMVYLDGPTADGSAGIGVELESPFFKFAHPGCSMDNTNAAKKAVVDKRRGTNWLLTADTGVDPGKLNAEFIFDGQKIKVGTGELAKAGKAAADDLVKWYPWQKPQTEVQIENNKCNPWKITSPTIKDKPENVPWDPQVTAPMPLEALYSIMQMHSSNKAHVLNGIMLRTDYFILVTKTYFTAVKEINQAALSDDVLAFCSLVLSYAKSLDGKPLKPDESPKLRTPFMPRNDFVTLYNQVESKLKGIPLLPLFEKLACYKVSAGRLALDKKFCAGTAKAPVPNKEFAGLTFKNTAAKSAAATLTVKDWIDGIADKKDLLTSFDKTIDGSIGGLGSKTEKIYQGTRNVPLFEFRDLKDIKTSEIEKFMTDVDKAVQDLHKKYKDAPK
;
A
#
# COMPACT_ATOMS: atom_id res chain seq x y z
N MET A 1 -14.10 41.17 -76.46
CA MET A 1 -14.66 40.38 -77.57
C MET A 1 -14.17 38.95 -77.39
N HIS A 2 -15.06 38.04 -76.91
CA HIS A 2 -14.97 36.56 -76.97
C HIS A 2 -13.84 35.90 -76.12
N ILE A 3 -13.98 34.84 -75.29
CA ILE A 3 -14.98 33.77 -75.03
C ILE A 3 -14.70 33.16 -73.60
N LEU A 4 -15.74 32.68 -72.89
CA LEU A 4 -15.76 31.86 -71.63
C LEU A 4 -15.16 30.43 -71.83
N PRO A 5 -15.15 29.44 -70.89
CA PRO A 5 -15.38 29.35 -69.43
C PRO A 5 -14.29 28.49 -68.71
N TYR A 6 -14.49 28.10 -67.44
CA TYR A 6 -14.15 26.80 -66.77
C TYR A 6 -13.94 27.07 -65.26
N MET A 7 -14.96 26.80 -64.44
CA MET A 7 -15.13 25.59 -63.61
C MET A 7 -14.22 25.54 -62.37
N LEU A 8 -14.88 25.66 -61.21
CA LEU A 8 -14.42 25.25 -59.88
C LEU A 8 -13.92 23.79 -59.88
N PRO A 9 -12.99 23.43 -58.99
CA PRO A 9 -13.44 22.73 -57.79
C PRO A 9 -12.78 23.20 -56.49
N VAL A 10 -13.62 23.30 -55.46
CA VAL A 10 -13.25 23.38 -54.05
C VAL A 10 -12.55 22.07 -53.67
N LEU A 11 -11.24 22.14 -53.40
CA LEU A 11 -10.49 21.05 -52.80
C LEU A 11 -10.67 21.10 -51.27
N LEU A 12 -11.53 20.23 -50.76
CA LEU A 12 -11.51 19.77 -49.37
C LEU A 12 -10.22 18.97 -49.16
N THR A 13 -9.22 19.57 -48.53
CA THR A 13 -8.11 18.79 -47.95
C THR A 13 -8.55 18.28 -46.59
N ALA A 14 -8.99 17.02 -46.57
CA ALA A 14 -9.06 16.22 -45.36
C ALA A 14 -7.63 16.01 -44.83
N SER A 15 -7.21 16.81 -43.85
CA SER A 15 -6.07 16.45 -43.02
C SER A 15 -6.51 15.31 -42.10
N ALA A 16 -6.29 14.08 -42.56
CA ALA A 16 -6.30 12.91 -41.71
C ALA A 16 -5.21 13.11 -40.65
N ALA A 17 -5.62 13.55 -39.47
CA ALA A 17 -4.83 13.42 -38.27
C ALA A 17 -4.57 11.91 -38.09
N SER A 18 -3.34 11.48 -38.36
CA SER A 18 -2.87 10.19 -37.87
C SER A 18 -2.84 10.30 -36.36
N ILE A 19 -3.96 9.91 -35.74
CA ILE A 19 -4.00 9.55 -34.33
C ILE A 19 -3.09 8.34 -34.23
N ALA A 20 -1.81 8.58 -33.93
CA ALA A 20 -0.98 7.60 -33.29
C ALA A 20 -1.62 7.35 -31.92
N ARG A 21 -2.63 6.48 -31.91
CA ARG A 21 -2.99 5.71 -30.73
C ARG A 21 -1.69 4.99 -30.36
N SER A 22 -0.92 5.60 -29.47
CA SER A 22 -0.06 4.83 -28.59
C SER A 22 -0.95 3.72 -28.07
N LYS A 23 -0.70 2.50 -28.56
CA LYS A 23 -1.22 1.31 -27.93
C LYS A 23 -0.67 1.41 -26.52
N THR A 24 -1.50 1.82 -25.58
CA THR A 24 -1.39 1.32 -24.22
C THR A 24 -1.56 -0.18 -24.36
N GLU A 25 -0.47 -0.87 -24.69
CA GLU A 25 -0.31 -2.24 -24.30
C GLU A 25 -0.65 -2.24 -22.82
N HIS A 26 -1.73 -2.92 -22.49
CA HIS A 26 -1.86 -3.50 -21.16
C HIS A 26 -0.64 -4.40 -21.04
N VAL A 27 0.47 -3.82 -20.58
CA VAL A 27 1.47 -4.58 -19.87
C VAL A 27 0.67 -5.10 -18.70
N GLU A 28 0.22 -6.35 -18.83
CA GLU A 28 0.01 -7.21 -17.69
C GLU A 28 1.36 -7.25 -16.97
N ASP A 29 1.70 -6.17 -16.27
CA ASP A 29 2.64 -6.16 -15.17
C ASP A 29 1.93 -6.95 -14.07
N ILE A 30 1.78 -8.25 -14.32
CA ILE A 30 1.62 -9.25 -13.29
C ILE A 30 3.01 -9.31 -12.65
N MET A 31 3.37 -8.23 -11.95
CA MET A 31 4.30 -8.33 -10.84
C MET A 31 3.68 -9.39 -9.94
N VAL A 32 4.23 -10.60 -9.97
CA VAL A 32 3.82 -11.66 -9.06
C VAL A 32 4.13 -11.14 -7.66
N TYR A 33 3.11 -10.70 -6.95
CA TYR A 33 3.22 -10.26 -5.57
C TYR A 33 3.61 -11.45 -4.72
N LEU A 34 4.88 -11.52 -4.31
CA LEU A 34 5.34 -12.56 -3.39
C LEU A 34 4.84 -12.31 -1.95
N ASP A 35 4.13 -11.21 -1.72
CA ASP A 35 3.52 -10.86 -0.44
C ASP A 35 2.19 -11.59 -0.12
N GLY A 36 1.60 -12.34 -1.06
CA GLY A 36 0.44 -13.22 -0.81
C GLY A 36 -0.47 -13.44 -2.02
N PRO A 37 -1.65 -14.08 -1.84
CA PRO A 37 -1.97 -15.05 -0.80
C PRO A 37 -1.44 -16.45 -1.17
N THR A 38 -1.43 -17.34 -0.19
CA THR A 38 -1.05 -18.73 -0.35
C THR A 38 -2.08 -19.54 -1.14
N ALA A 39 -1.61 -20.55 -1.87
CA ALA A 39 -2.46 -21.34 -2.76
C ALA A 39 -3.52 -22.20 -2.02
N ASP A 40 -3.24 -22.64 -0.80
CA ASP A 40 -4.13 -23.43 0.06
C ASP A 40 -4.98 -22.57 1.02
N GLY A 41 -4.80 -21.25 0.96
CA GLY A 41 -5.49 -20.29 1.83
C GLY A 41 -5.13 -20.41 3.30
N SER A 42 -4.04 -21.08 3.66
CA SER A 42 -3.50 -21.03 5.02
C SER A 42 -2.83 -19.68 5.29
N ALA A 43 -2.60 -19.36 6.57
CA ALA A 43 -1.98 -18.09 6.94
C ALA A 43 -0.55 -17.99 6.39
N GLY A 44 -0.34 -17.15 5.39
CA GLY A 44 0.95 -16.77 4.87
C GLY A 44 1.55 -15.59 5.63
N ILE A 45 2.86 -15.39 5.47
CA ILE A 45 3.53 -14.18 5.97
C ILE A 45 4.65 -13.76 5.02
N GLY A 46 4.42 -12.63 4.35
CA GLY A 46 5.40 -11.98 3.47
C GLY A 46 6.09 -10.84 4.20
N VAL A 47 7.36 -10.62 3.86
CA VAL A 47 8.10 -9.45 4.35
C VAL A 47 8.88 -8.84 3.19
N GLU A 48 8.87 -7.52 3.09
CA GLU A 48 9.77 -6.74 2.25
C GLU A 48 10.69 -5.94 3.17
N LEU A 49 11.98 -5.96 2.90
CA LEU A 49 12.98 -5.13 3.58
C LEU A 49 13.60 -4.23 2.52
N GLU A 50 13.15 -2.98 2.44
CA GLU A 50 13.71 -1.99 1.52
C GLU A 50 14.90 -1.30 2.20
N SER A 51 16.02 -1.06 1.52
CA SER A 51 17.13 -0.27 2.09
C SER A 51 17.27 1.07 1.37
N PRO A 52 16.84 2.20 1.96
CA PRO A 52 17.14 3.51 1.40
C PRO A 52 18.64 3.85 1.49
N PHE A 53 19.44 2.98 2.12
CA PHE A 53 20.89 3.13 2.26
C PHE A 53 21.67 2.30 1.23
N PHE A 54 21.17 1.13 0.82
CA PHE A 54 21.83 0.31 -0.19
C PHE A 54 21.34 0.68 -1.60
N LYS A 55 22.14 1.48 -2.31
CA LYS A 55 21.78 2.15 -3.57
C LYS A 55 22.60 1.69 -4.75
N PHE A 56 21.91 1.47 -5.86
CA PHE A 56 22.51 1.26 -7.18
C PHE A 56 22.31 2.48 -8.07
N ALA A 57 23.28 2.78 -8.93
CA ALA A 57 23.18 3.85 -9.91
C ALA A 57 23.72 3.44 -11.28
N HIS A 58 23.03 3.90 -12.32
CA HIS A 58 23.47 3.82 -13.71
C HIS A 58 23.16 5.14 -14.42
N PRO A 59 24.12 6.09 -14.48
CA PRO A 59 23.93 7.37 -15.15
C PRO A 59 23.51 7.16 -16.61
N GLY A 60 22.44 7.85 -17.04
CA GLY A 60 21.93 7.75 -18.42
C GLY A 60 20.92 6.63 -18.65
N CYS A 61 20.60 5.79 -17.65
CA CYS A 61 19.47 4.87 -17.75
C CYS A 61 18.15 5.66 -17.77
N SER A 62 17.28 5.40 -18.75
CA SER A 62 15.95 6.00 -18.84
C SER A 62 15.05 5.56 -17.68
N MET A 63 13.98 6.30 -17.40
CA MET A 63 12.97 5.90 -16.40
C MET A 63 12.38 4.52 -16.70
N ASP A 64 11.95 4.25 -17.94
CA ASP A 64 11.35 2.95 -18.31
C ASP A 64 12.29 1.77 -18.02
N ASN A 65 13.56 1.86 -18.45
CA ASN A 65 14.57 0.84 -18.15
C ASN A 65 14.94 0.77 -16.65
N THR A 66 14.80 1.86 -15.90
CA THR A 66 14.98 1.86 -14.44
C THR A 66 13.82 1.11 -13.78
N ASN A 67 12.58 1.41 -14.19
CA ASN A 67 11.36 0.76 -13.71
C ASN A 67 11.33 -0.73 -14.05
N ALA A 68 11.88 -1.12 -15.21
CA ALA A 68 12.05 -2.52 -15.58
C ALA A 68 13.01 -3.32 -14.67
N ALA A 69 13.78 -2.66 -13.80
CA ALA A 69 14.59 -3.33 -12.78
C ALA A 69 13.80 -3.73 -11.53
N LYS A 70 12.57 -3.20 -11.35
CA LYS A 70 11.77 -3.42 -10.14
C LYS A 70 11.54 -4.91 -9.90
N LYS A 71 11.80 -5.39 -8.68
CA LYS A 71 11.71 -6.80 -8.25
C LYS A 71 12.63 -7.76 -9.01
N ALA A 72 13.47 -7.27 -9.92
CA ALA A 72 14.45 -8.11 -10.60
C ALA A 72 15.60 -8.45 -9.66
N VAL A 73 16.07 -9.70 -9.73
CA VAL A 73 17.08 -10.21 -8.80
C VAL A 73 18.44 -9.58 -9.08
N VAL A 74 19.09 -9.10 -8.01
CA VAL A 74 20.45 -8.56 -8.05
C VAL A 74 21.44 -9.72 -7.97
N ASP A 75 22.41 -9.81 -8.88
CA ASP A 75 23.52 -10.79 -8.89
C ASP A 75 23.11 -12.25 -8.63
N LYS A 76 21.92 -12.65 -9.10
CA LYS A 76 21.34 -13.99 -8.88
C LYS A 76 21.18 -14.36 -7.39
N ARG A 77 21.13 -13.36 -6.51
CA ARG A 77 21.12 -13.50 -5.05
C ARG A 77 19.72 -13.92 -4.59
N ARG A 78 19.56 -15.23 -4.42
CA ARG A 78 18.30 -15.88 -4.03
C ARG A 78 18.57 -17.10 -3.16
N GLY A 79 17.59 -17.46 -2.35
CA GLY A 79 17.60 -18.70 -1.60
C GLY A 79 16.19 -19.24 -1.40
N THR A 80 16.05 -20.18 -0.47
CA THR A 80 14.72 -20.72 -0.12
C THR A 80 13.86 -19.63 0.48
N ASN A 81 12.78 -19.26 -0.22
CA ASN A 81 11.78 -18.28 0.17
C ASN A 81 12.29 -16.84 0.37
N TRP A 82 13.44 -16.47 -0.19
CA TRP A 82 13.90 -15.08 -0.20
C TRP A 82 14.64 -14.73 -1.49
N LEU A 83 14.56 -13.45 -1.88
CA LEU A 83 15.25 -12.84 -3.02
C LEU A 83 15.87 -11.51 -2.59
N LEU A 84 17.07 -11.19 -3.08
CA LEU A 84 17.56 -9.80 -3.09
C LEU A 84 17.27 -9.21 -4.47
N THR A 85 16.48 -8.15 -4.49
CA THR A 85 16.00 -7.51 -5.71
C THR A 85 16.32 -6.02 -5.71
N ALA A 86 16.05 -5.37 -6.84
CA ALA A 86 16.09 -3.92 -6.94
C ALA A 86 14.70 -3.32 -6.82
N ASP A 87 14.56 -2.28 -6.02
CA ASP A 87 13.38 -1.42 -5.95
C ASP A 87 13.68 -0.05 -6.57
N THR A 88 12.62 0.60 -7.04
CA THR A 88 12.68 1.80 -7.88
C THR A 88 12.22 3.04 -7.12
N GLY A 89 12.96 4.14 -7.25
CA GLY A 89 12.53 5.45 -6.77
C GLY A 89 11.89 6.31 -7.87
N VAL A 90 11.77 7.61 -7.59
CA VAL A 90 11.24 8.62 -8.53
C VAL A 90 12.27 9.11 -9.55
N ASP A 91 13.54 8.70 -9.42
CA ASP A 91 14.65 9.23 -10.20
C ASP A 91 15.16 8.18 -11.21
N PRO A 92 15.34 8.55 -12.49
CA PRO A 92 15.89 7.65 -13.49
C PRO A 92 17.36 7.30 -13.15
N GLY A 93 17.75 6.06 -13.41
CA GLY A 93 19.10 5.55 -13.16
C GLY A 93 19.46 5.41 -11.69
N LYS A 94 18.48 5.38 -10.78
CA LYS A 94 18.69 5.12 -9.35
C LYS A 94 17.75 4.01 -8.86
N LEU A 95 18.31 3.08 -8.11
CA LEU A 95 17.59 1.96 -7.50
C LEU A 95 18.05 1.78 -6.06
N ASN A 96 17.22 1.14 -5.26
CA ASN A 96 17.55 0.66 -3.92
C ASN A 96 17.58 -0.87 -3.89
N ALA A 97 18.27 -1.46 -2.93
CA ALA A 97 18.20 -2.88 -2.68
C ALA A 97 16.99 -3.22 -1.82
N GLU A 98 16.37 -4.36 -2.11
CA GLU A 98 15.20 -4.86 -1.38
C GLU A 98 15.33 -6.37 -1.17
N PHE A 99 15.15 -6.86 0.06
CA PHE A 99 14.86 -8.28 0.26
C PHE A 99 13.37 -8.53 0.22
N ILE A 100 12.94 -9.53 -0.56
CA ILE A 100 11.56 -10.02 -0.60
C ILE A 100 11.52 -11.44 -0.02
N PHE A 101 10.65 -11.66 0.96
CA PHE A 101 10.39 -12.95 1.58
C PHE A 101 9.01 -13.46 1.14
N ASP A 102 8.98 -14.65 0.53
CA ASP A 102 7.83 -15.18 -0.21
C ASP A 102 6.69 -15.67 0.71
N GLY A 103 5.75 -14.78 1.00
CA GLY A 103 4.56 -15.04 1.80
C GLY A 103 3.56 -16.01 1.18
N GLN A 104 3.67 -16.32 -0.12
CA GLN A 104 2.87 -17.39 -0.73
C GLN A 104 3.34 -18.78 -0.27
N LYS A 105 4.61 -18.89 0.15
CA LYS A 105 5.25 -20.14 0.60
C LYS A 105 5.44 -20.19 2.10
N ILE A 106 5.90 -19.10 2.71
CA ILE A 106 6.18 -19.01 4.14
C ILE A 106 4.86 -18.99 4.91
N LYS A 107 4.67 -19.97 5.79
CA LYS A 107 3.47 -20.06 6.63
C LYS A 107 3.71 -19.55 8.04
N VAL A 108 2.73 -18.85 8.59
CA VAL A 108 2.76 -18.38 9.98
C VAL A 108 2.96 -19.56 10.94
N GLY A 109 3.88 -19.41 11.90
CA GLY A 109 4.16 -20.38 12.96
C GLY A 109 5.05 -21.56 12.58
N THR A 110 5.55 -21.62 11.35
CA THR A 110 6.47 -22.69 10.91
C THR A 110 7.94 -22.42 11.23
N GLY A 111 8.28 -21.16 11.57
CA GLY A 111 9.65 -20.68 11.73
C GLY A 111 10.42 -20.55 10.41
N GLU A 112 9.77 -20.74 9.26
CA GLU A 112 10.42 -20.58 7.95
C GLU A 112 10.83 -19.14 7.66
N LEU A 113 10.06 -18.16 8.16
CA LEU A 113 10.38 -16.74 8.00
C LEU A 113 11.73 -16.40 8.64
N ALA A 114 11.96 -16.86 9.88
CA ALA A 114 13.22 -16.67 10.59
C ALA A 114 14.40 -17.33 9.87
N LYS A 115 14.22 -18.57 9.39
CA LYS A 115 15.24 -19.29 8.61
C LYS A 115 15.59 -18.56 7.31
N ALA A 116 14.59 -18.08 6.58
CA ALA A 116 14.79 -17.32 5.35
C ALA A 116 15.50 -15.99 5.65
N GLY A 117 15.05 -15.26 6.68
CA GLY A 117 15.68 -14.02 7.16
C GLY A 117 17.14 -14.20 7.53
N LYS A 118 17.45 -15.27 8.29
CA LYS A 118 18.84 -15.62 8.63
C LYS A 118 19.67 -15.88 7.37
N ALA A 119 19.15 -16.71 6.46
CA ALA A 119 19.86 -17.05 5.23
C ALA A 119 20.16 -15.81 4.36
N ALA A 120 19.20 -14.90 4.23
CA ALA A 120 19.38 -13.64 3.50
C ALA A 120 20.44 -12.74 4.17
N ALA A 121 20.41 -12.61 5.50
CA ALA A 121 21.38 -11.83 6.26
C ALA A 121 22.80 -12.41 6.15
N ASP A 122 22.96 -13.73 6.37
CA ASP A 122 24.23 -14.45 6.22
C ASP A 122 24.79 -14.29 4.80
N ASP A 123 23.91 -14.37 3.80
CA ASP A 123 24.26 -14.21 2.40
C ASP A 123 24.81 -12.81 2.11
N LEU A 124 24.17 -11.73 2.59
CA LEU A 124 24.67 -10.36 2.43
C LEU A 124 26.03 -10.14 3.10
N VAL A 125 26.18 -10.63 4.33
CA VAL A 125 27.44 -10.53 5.09
C VAL A 125 28.58 -11.25 4.36
N LYS A 126 28.29 -12.41 3.76
CA LYS A 126 29.27 -13.17 2.99
C LYS A 126 29.67 -12.49 1.68
N TRP A 127 28.70 -11.90 0.96
CA TRP A 127 28.95 -11.28 -0.34
C TRP A 127 29.67 -9.95 -0.24
N TYR A 128 29.19 -9.08 0.65
CA TYR A 128 29.79 -7.78 0.97
C TYR A 128 30.46 -7.12 -0.26
N PRO A 129 29.67 -6.81 -1.31
CA PRO A 129 30.21 -6.46 -2.62
C PRO A 129 30.95 -5.12 -2.60
N TRP A 130 30.58 -4.19 -1.70
CA TRP A 130 31.20 -2.88 -1.58
C TRP A 130 32.50 -2.89 -0.74
N GLN A 131 33.13 -4.05 -0.52
CA GLN A 131 34.51 -4.11 0.02
C GLN A 131 35.53 -3.39 -0.87
N LYS A 132 35.23 -3.25 -2.17
CA LYS A 132 36.03 -2.50 -3.13
C LYS A 132 35.23 -1.26 -3.57
N PRO A 133 35.90 -0.11 -3.75
CA PRO A 133 35.27 1.04 -4.38
C PRO A 133 34.78 0.68 -5.79
N GLN A 134 33.67 1.29 -6.20
CA GLN A 134 33.13 1.16 -7.55
C GLN A 134 32.72 -0.27 -7.96
N THR A 135 32.36 -1.13 -7.00
CA THR A 135 31.78 -2.44 -7.34
C THR A 135 30.49 -2.27 -8.14
N GLU A 136 30.36 -3.13 -9.13
CA GLU A 136 29.21 -3.24 -10.02
C GLU A 136 28.43 -4.53 -9.75
N VAL A 137 27.13 -4.49 -10.00
CA VAL A 137 26.20 -5.62 -9.90
C VAL A 137 25.39 -5.75 -11.18
N GLN A 138 24.91 -6.96 -11.45
CA GLN A 138 23.96 -7.26 -12.51
C GLN A 138 22.55 -7.31 -11.94
N ILE A 139 21.58 -6.71 -12.62
CA ILE A 139 20.16 -6.88 -12.33
C ILE A 139 19.55 -7.72 -13.43
N GLU A 140 18.91 -8.83 -13.07
CA GLU A 140 18.40 -9.78 -14.06
C GLU A 140 17.48 -9.12 -15.09
N ASN A 141 17.69 -9.48 -16.36
CA ASN A 141 16.92 -8.99 -17.51
C ASN A 141 16.89 -7.46 -17.69
N ASN A 142 17.81 -6.72 -17.05
CA ASN A 142 17.85 -5.27 -17.15
C ASN A 142 18.81 -4.78 -18.27
N LYS A 143 18.37 -3.78 -19.04
CA LYS A 143 19.13 -3.21 -20.17
C LYS A 143 20.24 -2.24 -19.75
N CYS A 144 20.20 -1.72 -18.53
CA CYS A 144 21.17 -0.78 -17.99
C CYS A 144 22.25 -1.48 -17.15
N ASN A 145 22.49 -2.77 -17.39
CA ASN A 145 23.61 -3.46 -16.75
C ASN A 145 24.96 -3.03 -17.33
N PRO A 146 26.02 -2.96 -16.52
CA PRO A 146 26.05 -3.13 -15.06
C PRO A 146 25.54 -1.91 -14.28
N TRP A 147 25.12 -2.13 -13.04
CA TRP A 147 24.76 -1.07 -12.09
C TRP A 147 25.84 -0.87 -11.03
N LYS A 148 26.18 0.38 -10.70
CA LYS A 148 27.20 0.68 -9.70
C LYS A 148 26.61 0.77 -8.29
N ILE A 149 27.25 0.14 -7.30
CA ILE A 149 26.92 0.38 -5.89
C ILE A 149 27.46 1.75 -5.48
N THR A 150 26.56 2.65 -5.08
CA THR A 150 26.91 4.01 -4.64
C THR A 150 26.85 4.18 -3.13
N SER A 151 26.12 3.31 -2.47
CA SER A 151 26.05 3.15 -1.02
C SER A 151 25.58 1.71 -0.76
N PRO A 152 26.05 1.00 0.27
CA PRO A 152 27.05 1.41 1.26
C PRO A 152 28.46 1.63 0.69
N THR A 153 29.38 2.11 1.54
CA THR A 153 30.79 2.32 1.22
C THR A 153 31.69 1.32 1.94
N ILE A 154 32.98 1.24 1.59
CA ILE A 154 33.98 0.36 2.23
C ILE A 154 34.08 0.50 3.76
N LYS A 155 33.58 1.60 4.34
CA LYS A 155 33.59 1.83 5.79
C LYS A 155 32.39 1.18 6.49
N ASP A 156 31.36 0.86 5.73
CA ASP A 156 30.10 0.34 6.21
C ASP A 156 30.14 -1.18 6.26
N LYS A 157 29.85 -1.72 7.44
CA LYS A 157 29.81 -3.16 7.66
C LYS A 157 28.47 -3.73 7.19
N PRO A 158 28.44 -4.87 6.47
CA PRO A 158 27.20 -5.46 5.98
C PRO A 158 26.19 -5.78 7.09
N GLU A 159 26.66 -6.13 8.28
CA GLU A 159 25.83 -6.38 9.47
C GLU A 159 25.03 -5.15 9.90
N ASN A 160 25.49 -3.94 9.58
CA ASN A 160 24.90 -2.67 10.02
C ASN A 160 24.07 -1.96 8.94
N VAL A 161 23.95 -2.54 7.74
CA VAL A 161 23.10 -1.94 6.69
C VAL A 161 21.66 -1.86 7.23
N PRO A 162 21.04 -0.66 7.23
CA PRO A 162 19.68 -0.49 7.68
C PRO A 162 18.68 -0.91 6.59
N TRP A 163 17.55 -1.43 7.05
CA TRP A 163 16.44 -1.95 6.27
C TRP A 163 15.12 -1.50 6.88
N ASP A 164 14.20 -1.07 6.04
CA ASP A 164 12.89 -0.55 6.38
C ASP A 164 11.86 -1.68 6.17
N PRO A 165 11.36 -2.32 7.23
CA PRO A 165 10.54 -3.49 7.09
C PRO A 165 9.09 -3.15 6.73
N GLN A 166 8.50 -4.00 5.90
CA GLN A 166 7.09 -4.03 5.56
C GLN A 166 6.61 -5.47 5.68
N VAL A 167 5.52 -5.69 6.42
CA VAL A 167 5.04 -7.05 6.71
C VAL A 167 3.65 -7.23 6.14
N THR A 168 3.46 -8.24 5.29
CA THR A 168 2.14 -8.64 4.79
C THR A 168 1.68 -9.92 5.48
N ALA A 169 0.49 -9.87 6.09
CA ALA A 169 -0.10 -11.01 6.77
C ALA A 169 -1.64 -10.94 6.74
N PRO A 170 -2.34 -12.08 6.84
CA PRO A 170 -3.76 -12.09 7.14
C PRO A 170 -3.99 -11.44 8.49
N MET A 171 -4.99 -10.56 8.57
CA MET A 171 -5.32 -9.87 9.81
C MET A 171 -6.84 -9.70 9.94
N PRO A 172 -7.48 -10.26 10.99
CA PRO A 172 -8.84 -9.91 11.34
C PRO A 172 -8.98 -8.39 11.55
N LEU A 173 -10.09 -7.79 11.12
CA LEU A 173 -10.30 -6.35 11.29
C LEU A 173 -10.29 -5.92 12.77
N GLU A 174 -10.68 -6.80 13.69
CA GLU A 174 -10.63 -6.53 15.13
C GLU A 174 -9.19 -6.49 15.65
N ALA A 175 -8.33 -7.36 15.13
CA ALA A 175 -6.90 -7.34 15.42
C ALA A 175 -6.26 -6.07 14.85
N LEU A 176 -6.59 -5.72 13.60
CA LEU A 176 -6.16 -4.46 12.98
C LEU A 176 -6.57 -3.25 13.81
N TYR A 177 -7.82 -3.18 14.28
CA TYR A 177 -8.29 -2.09 15.11
C TYR A 177 -7.50 -1.99 16.43
N SER A 178 -7.17 -3.12 17.05
CA SER A 178 -6.32 -3.13 18.26
C SER A 178 -4.92 -2.58 17.98
N ILE A 179 -4.35 -2.85 16.80
CA ILE A 179 -3.05 -2.29 16.41
C ILE A 179 -3.18 -0.78 16.15
N MET A 180 -4.25 -0.35 15.49
CA MET A 180 -4.59 1.07 15.28
C MET A 180 -4.73 1.83 16.61
N GLN A 181 -5.40 1.24 17.61
CA GLN A 181 -5.51 1.83 18.94
C GLN A 181 -4.16 1.97 19.66
N MET A 182 -3.33 0.94 19.57
CA MET A 182 -1.96 0.95 20.12
C MET A 182 -1.15 2.08 19.47
N HIS A 183 -1.13 2.12 18.14
CA HIS A 183 -0.42 3.14 17.39
C HIS A 183 -0.91 4.57 17.70
N SER A 184 -2.22 4.77 17.80
CA SER A 184 -2.80 6.08 18.16
C SER A 184 -2.34 6.60 19.52
N SER A 185 -1.99 5.70 20.45
CA SER A 185 -1.73 6.06 21.84
C SER A 185 -0.27 6.45 22.08
N ASN A 186 0.67 5.72 21.47
CA ASN A 186 2.10 5.90 21.74
C ASN A 186 2.99 5.57 20.54
N LYS A 187 2.44 5.53 19.33
CA LYS A 187 3.11 5.08 18.10
C LYS A 187 3.61 3.64 18.14
N ALA A 188 3.28 2.86 19.17
CA ALA A 188 3.76 1.50 19.27
C ALA A 188 3.12 0.61 18.21
N HIS A 189 3.86 -0.42 17.81
CA HIS A 189 3.39 -1.40 16.86
C HIS A 189 3.78 -2.80 17.31
N VAL A 190 2.82 -3.73 17.27
CA VAL A 190 3.04 -5.09 17.79
C VAL A 190 4.08 -5.89 17.00
N LEU A 191 4.33 -5.53 15.73
CA LEU A 191 5.29 -6.24 14.87
C LEU A 191 6.75 -5.78 15.03
N ASN A 192 7.01 -4.54 15.48
CA ASN A 192 8.38 -4.00 15.55
C ASN A 192 8.58 -2.93 16.65
N GLY A 193 7.69 -2.91 17.64
CA GLY A 193 7.69 -1.94 18.73
C GLY A 193 7.24 -0.53 18.37
N ILE A 194 7.58 0.02 17.18
CA ILE A 194 7.25 1.41 16.79
C ILE A 194 6.88 1.48 15.30
N MET A 195 5.93 2.35 14.99
CA MET A 195 5.55 2.76 13.64
C MET A 195 5.63 4.28 13.52
N LEU A 196 6.43 4.77 12.58
CA LEU A 196 6.97 6.13 12.62
C LEU A 196 5.97 7.19 12.14
N ARG A 197 5.14 6.87 11.15
CA ARG A 197 4.21 7.81 10.51
C ARG A 197 2.87 7.86 11.23
N THR A 198 2.41 9.07 11.58
CA THR A 198 1.09 9.31 12.20
C THR A 198 0.22 10.32 11.44
N ASP A 199 0.76 10.96 10.40
CA ASP A 199 0.28 12.28 9.93
C ASP A 199 -1.10 12.28 9.26
N TYR A 200 -1.60 11.10 8.90
CA TYR A 200 -2.86 10.92 8.16
C TYR A 200 -3.76 9.86 8.80
N PHE A 201 -3.27 9.20 9.84
CA PHE A 201 -3.98 8.12 10.48
C PHE A 201 -5.09 8.68 11.38
N ILE A 202 -6.31 8.22 11.15
CA ILE A 202 -7.50 8.62 11.90
C ILE A 202 -8.09 7.38 12.57
N LEU A 203 -7.99 7.33 13.90
CA LEU A 203 -8.69 6.34 14.71
C LEU A 203 -10.14 6.77 14.92
N VAL A 204 -11.07 6.11 14.23
CA VAL A 204 -12.51 6.27 14.44
C VAL A 204 -12.91 5.47 15.67
N THR A 205 -13.51 6.14 16.64
CA THR A 205 -14.04 5.51 17.85
C THR A 205 -15.56 5.63 17.90
N LYS A 206 -16.22 4.94 18.85
CA LYS A 206 -17.68 5.01 19.01
C LYS A 206 -18.22 6.44 19.16
N THR A 207 -17.43 7.38 19.67
CA THR A 207 -17.86 8.78 19.85
C THR A 207 -18.09 9.52 18.52
N TYR A 208 -17.46 9.08 17.42
CA TYR A 208 -17.75 9.62 16.09
C TYR A 208 -19.19 9.33 15.64
N PHE A 209 -19.82 8.29 16.19
CA PHE A 209 -21.16 7.86 15.83
C PHE A 209 -22.25 8.48 16.73
N THR A 210 -21.91 9.36 17.68
CA THR A 210 -22.92 9.94 18.60
C THR A 210 -24.01 10.73 17.86
N ALA A 211 -23.70 11.31 16.70
CA ALA A 211 -24.68 12.01 15.85
C ALA A 211 -25.31 11.14 14.75
N VAL A 212 -24.90 9.87 14.63
CA VAL A 212 -25.42 8.91 13.65
C VAL A 212 -26.55 8.12 14.34
N LYS A 213 -27.79 8.62 14.24
CA LYS A 213 -28.95 8.02 14.93
C LYS A 213 -29.42 6.71 14.28
N GLU A 214 -29.04 6.51 13.02
CA GLU A 214 -29.46 5.39 12.19
C GLU A 214 -28.72 4.09 12.55
N ILE A 215 -27.57 4.18 13.23
CA ILE A 215 -26.78 3.02 13.63
C ILE A 215 -27.10 2.58 15.06
N ASN A 216 -27.28 1.27 15.23
CA ASN A 216 -27.29 0.68 16.56
C ASN A 216 -25.88 0.76 17.16
N GLN A 217 -25.71 1.46 18.28
CA GLN A 217 -24.41 1.58 18.96
C GLN A 217 -23.82 0.23 19.37
N ALA A 218 -24.66 -0.79 19.60
CA ALA A 218 -24.21 -2.15 19.86
C ALA A 218 -23.60 -2.83 18.62
N ALA A 219 -23.93 -2.37 17.41
CA ALA A 219 -23.36 -2.86 16.16
C ALA A 219 -21.97 -2.24 15.85
N LEU A 220 -21.52 -1.25 16.62
CA LEU A 220 -20.19 -0.66 16.51
C LEU A 220 -19.13 -1.55 17.18
N SER A 221 -18.89 -2.71 16.60
CA SER A 221 -17.80 -3.61 16.98
C SER A 221 -16.45 -3.14 16.40
N ASP A 222 -15.36 -3.72 16.91
CA ASP A 222 -14.00 -3.30 16.55
C ASP A 222 -13.68 -3.41 15.05
N ASP A 223 -14.25 -4.39 14.35
CA ASP A 223 -14.14 -4.54 12.89
C ASP A 223 -14.81 -3.38 12.13
N VAL A 224 -15.99 -2.94 12.56
CA VAL A 224 -16.69 -1.76 12.00
C VAL A 224 -15.84 -0.51 12.21
N LEU A 225 -15.25 -0.35 13.39
CA LEU A 225 -14.39 0.79 13.72
C LEU A 225 -13.07 0.76 12.94
N ALA A 226 -12.47 -0.42 12.72
CA ALA A 226 -11.31 -0.58 11.84
C ALA A 226 -11.63 -0.18 10.40
N PHE A 227 -12.72 -0.70 9.83
CA PHE A 227 -13.14 -0.36 8.47
C PHE A 227 -13.35 1.15 8.31
N CYS A 228 -14.07 1.78 9.26
CA CYS A 228 -14.29 3.21 9.22
C CYS A 228 -13.01 4.02 9.40
N SER A 229 -12.08 3.56 10.26
CA SER A 229 -10.78 4.19 10.46
C SER A 229 -9.94 4.17 9.18
N LEU A 230 -9.91 3.04 8.46
CA LEU A 230 -9.19 2.91 7.19
C LEU A 230 -9.73 3.87 6.15
N VAL A 231 -11.04 3.79 5.83
CA VAL A 231 -11.65 4.62 4.79
C VAL A 231 -11.46 6.10 5.11
N LEU A 232 -11.69 6.50 6.36
CA LEU A 232 -11.55 7.91 6.75
C LEU A 232 -10.10 8.40 6.70
N SER A 233 -9.12 7.55 7.09
CA SER A 233 -7.69 7.88 7.00
C SER A 233 -7.28 8.13 5.55
N TYR A 234 -7.61 7.23 4.63
CA TYR A 234 -7.31 7.39 3.20
C TYR A 234 -8.01 8.63 2.62
N ALA A 235 -9.31 8.80 2.87
CA ALA A 235 -10.09 9.90 2.30
C ALA A 235 -9.58 11.27 2.80
N LYS A 236 -9.45 11.46 4.12
CA LYS A 236 -8.99 12.74 4.70
C LYS A 236 -7.50 12.98 4.52
N SER A 237 -6.69 11.99 4.15
CA SER A 237 -5.27 12.20 3.86
C SER A 237 -5.02 13.19 2.71
N LEU A 238 -6.01 13.37 1.84
CA LEU A 238 -5.99 14.31 0.70
C LEU A 238 -6.23 15.76 1.13
N ASP A 239 -6.63 15.99 2.39
CA ASP A 239 -6.91 17.31 2.92
C ASP A 239 -5.63 18.16 3.00
N GLY A 240 -5.50 19.13 2.09
CA GLY A 240 -4.37 20.06 2.05
C GLY A 240 -3.05 19.43 1.59
N LYS A 241 -3.05 18.14 1.26
CA LYS A 241 -1.86 17.37 0.85
C LYS A 241 -2.19 16.43 -0.32
N PRO A 242 -2.32 16.98 -1.55
CA PRO A 242 -2.56 16.16 -2.73
C PRO A 242 -1.40 15.20 -2.98
N LEU A 243 -1.67 14.12 -3.73
CA LEU A 243 -0.62 13.21 -4.20
C LEU A 243 0.38 13.96 -5.08
N LYS A 244 1.67 13.71 -4.85
CA LYS A 244 2.72 14.10 -5.80
C LYS A 244 2.60 13.27 -7.08
N PRO A 245 3.21 13.69 -8.21
CA PRO A 245 3.29 12.85 -9.40
C PRO A 245 3.85 11.46 -9.04
N ASP A 246 3.18 10.40 -9.50
CA ASP A 246 3.50 8.99 -9.21
C ASP A 246 3.54 8.59 -7.71
N GLU A 247 2.96 9.40 -6.83
CA GLU A 247 2.82 9.05 -5.41
C GLU A 247 1.60 8.14 -5.20
N SER A 248 1.82 6.88 -4.84
CA SER A 248 0.73 5.97 -4.50
C SER A 248 0.05 6.38 -3.17
N PRO A 249 -1.29 6.25 -3.07
CA PRO A 249 -2.01 6.42 -1.81
C PRO A 249 -1.50 5.50 -0.68
N LYS A 250 -0.71 4.45 -0.97
CA LYS A 250 -0.12 3.59 0.06
C LYS A 250 0.72 4.36 1.08
N LEU A 251 1.28 5.49 0.67
CA LEU A 251 2.06 6.35 1.57
C LEU A 251 1.18 7.14 2.56
N ARG A 252 -0.15 7.05 2.45
CA ARG A 252 -1.08 7.78 3.31
C ARG A 252 -1.36 7.09 4.63
N THR A 253 -1.13 5.80 4.77
CA THR A 253 -1.30 5.13 6.06
C THR A 253 -0.38 3.93 6.12
N PRO A 254 0.20 3.63 7.30
CA PRO A 254 1.00 2.43 7.44
C PRO A 254 0.15 1.15 7.47
N PHE A 255 -1.17 1.27 7.59
CA PHE A 255 -2.12 0.17 7.48
C PHE A 255 -2.62 0.05 6.04
N MET A 256 -1.92 -0.71 5.21
CA MET A 256 -2.27 -0.85 3.80
C MET A 256 -3.09 -2.13 3.56
N PRO A 257 -4.34 -2.02 3.09
CA PRO A 257 -5.08 -3.21 2.70
C PRO A 257 -4.56 -3.75 1.37
N ARG A 258 -4.16 -5.02 1.37
CA ARG A 258 -3.79 -5.75 0.14
C ARG A 258 -5.01 -6.31 -0.58
N ASN A 259 -6.11 -6.50 0.15
CA ASN A 259 -7.44 -6.76 -0.41
C ASN A 259 -8.17 -5.46 -0.77
N ASP A 260 -9.07 -5.57 -1.73
CA ASP A 260 -9.93 -4.46 -2.11
C ASP A 260 -10.89 -4.03 -0.97
N PHE A 261 -11.30 -2.77 -0.97
CA PHE A 261 -12.18 -2.22 0.05
C PHE A 261 -13.59 -2.85 0.05
N VAL A 262 -14.01 -3.45 -1.06
CA VAL A 262 -15.27 -4.21 -1.14
C VAL A 262 -15.17 -5.46 -0.26
N THR A 263 -14.04 -6.15 -0.29
CA THR A 263 -13.75 -7.32 0.54
C THR A 263 -13.74 -6.96 2.01
N LEU A 264 -13.18 -5.81 2.37
CA LEU A 264 -13.24 -5.29 3.74
C LEU A 264 -14.68 -4.93 4.14
N TYR A 265 -15.42 -4.25 3.27
CA TYR A 265 -16.80 -3.86 3.53
C TYR A 265 -17.72 -5.07 3.74
N ASN A 266 -17.55 -6.14 2.96
CA ASN A 266 -18.32 -7.37 3.10
C ASN A 266 -18.19 -8.00 4.51
N GLN A 267 -17.09 -7.76 5.23
CA GLN A 267 -16.93 -8.24 6.62
C GLN A 267 -17.86 -7.51 7.61
N VAL A 268 -18.24 -6.26 7.30
CA VAL A 268 -18.95 -5.36 8.23
C VAL A 268 -20.32 -4.90 7.73
N GLU A 269 -20.66 -5.18 6.47
CA GLU A 269 -21.88 -4.73 5.79
C GLU A 269 -23.15 -5.08 6.58
N SER A 270 -23.24 -6.31 7.08
CA SER A 270 -24.41 -6.79 7.86
C SER A 270 -24.60 -6.04 9.18
N LYS A 271 -23.57 -5.35 9.68
CA LYS A 271 -23.61 -4.51 10.90
C LYS A 271 -23.94 -3.06 10.59
N LEU A 272 -23.62 -2.60 9.38
CA LEU A 272 -23.94 -1.28 8.86
C LEU A 272 -25.35 -1.19 8.24
N LYS A 273 -26.06 -2.32 8.11
CA LYS A 273 -27.52 -2.48 7.82
C LYS A 273 -28.18 -1.33 7.05
N GLY A 274 -27.88 -1.22 5.76
CA GLY A 274 -28.59 -0.31 4.85
C GLY A 274 -28.33 1.17 5.08
N ILE A 275 -27.38 1.54 5.95
CA ILE A 275 -26.90 2.91 6.05
C ILE A 275 -26.08 3.22 4.78
N PRO A 276 -26.47 4.24 3.99
CA PRO A 276 -25.68 4.65 2.84
C PRO A 276 -24.27 5.08 3.27
N LEU A 277 -23.23 4.49 2.64
CA LEU A 277 -21.85 4.68 3.07
C LEU A 277 -21.38 6.14 2.96
N LEU A 278 -21.68 6.82 1.86
CA LEU A 278 -21.24 8.21 1.68
C LEU A 278 -21.81 9.15 2.75
N PRO A 279 -23.13 9.22 2.99
CA PRO A 279 -23.70 9.99 4.10
C PRO A 279 -23.14 9.61 5.48
N LEU A 280 -22.82 8.32 5.71
CA LEU A 280 -22.14 7.92 6.93
C LEU A 280 -20.76 8.56 7.04
N PHE A 281 -19.91 8.42 6.03
CA PHE A 281 -18.55 8.96 6.04
C PHE A 281 -18.51 10.49 6.03
N GLU A 282 -19.46 11.16 5.38
CA GLU A 282 -19.63 12.61 5.49
C GLU A 282 -19.87 13.05 6.94
N LYS A 283 -20.74 12.33 7.69
CA LYS A 283 -20.94 12.58 9.13
C LYS A 283 -19.68 12.27 9.95
N LEU A 284 -18.97 11.18 9.66
CA LEU A 284 -17.74 10.84 10.38
C LEU A 284 -16.62 11.85 10.10
N ALA A 285 -16.51 12.37 8.87
CA ALA A 285 -15.53 13.36 8.46
C ALA A 285 -15.69 14.72 9.15
N CYS A 286 -16.89 14.98 9.70
CA CYS A 286 -17.15 16.14 10.56
C CYS A 286 -16.32 16.21 11.81
N TYR A 287 -15.58 15.17 12.16
CA TYR A 287 -14.81 15.15 13.38
C TYR A 287 -13.31 15.10 13.12
N LYS A 288 -12.57 15.66 14.06
CA LYS A 288 -11.12 15.52 14.20
C LYS A 288 -10.75 15.44 15.66
N VAL A 289 -9.59 14.85 15.96
CA VAL A 289 -9.02 14.90 17.31
C VAL A 289 -8.18 16.16 17.44
N SER A 290 -8.53 17.01 18.39
CA SER A 290 -7.79 18.23 18.74
C SER A 290 -7.56 18.24 20.25
N ALA A 291 -6.29 18.37 20.67
CA ALA A 291 -5.90 18.29 22.08
C ALA A 291 -6.45 17.03 22.79
N GLY A 292 -6.41 15.88 22.12
CA GLY A 292 -6.90 14.60 22.64
C GLY A 292 -8.43 14.47 22.75
N ARG A 293 -9.20 15.45 22.23
CA ARG A 293 -10.67 15.44 22.28
C ARG A 293 -11.26 15.50 20.88
N LEU A 294 -12.40 14.84 20.71
CA LEU A 294 -13.17 14.92 19.47
C LEU A 294 -13.77 16.32 19.35
N ALA A 295 -13.47 17.00 18.25
CA ALA A 295 -13.96 18.32 17.94
C ALA A 295 -14.58 18.35 16.54
N LEU A 296 -15.50 19.29 16.31
CA LEU A 296 -16.05 19.53 14.99
C LEU A 296 -14.96 20.06 14.05
N ASP A 297 -14.81 19.42 12.91
CA ASP A 297 -13.94 19.85 11.83
C ASP A 297 -14.70 20.79 10.91
N LYS A 298 -14.56 22.10 11.18
CA LYS A 298 -15.28 23.16 10.47
C LYS A 298 -15.01 23.21 8.96
N LYS A 299 -13.95 22.55 8.49
CA LYS A 299 -13.67 22.41 7.07
C LYS A 299 -14.72 21.53 6.37
N PHE A 300 -15.09 20.42 7.00
CA PHE A 300 -16.01 19.45 6.41
C PHE A 300 -17.46 19.65 6.86
N CYS A 301 -17.70 20.33 7.98
CA CYS A 301 -19.04 20.43 8.55
C CYS A 301 -19.34 21.77 9.23
N ALA A 302 -20.61 22.16 9.18
CA ALA A 302 -21.18 23.24 9.98
C ALA A 302 -21.92 22.68 11.21
N GLY A 303 -22.55 23.56 12.00
CA GLY A 303 -23.36 23.17 13.16
C GLY A 303 -22.54 22.94 14.43
N THR A 304 -22.89 21.89 15.17
CA THR A 304 -22.25 21.56 16.47
C THR A 304 -21.76 20.12 16.49
N ALA A 305 -20.86 19.77 17.43
CA ALA A 305 -20.39 18.38 17.55
C ALA A 305 -21.51 17.35 17.84
N LYS A 306 -22.64 17.78 18.43
CA LYS A 306 -23.81 16.92 18.70
C LYS A 306 -24.78 16.81 17.52
N ALA A 307 -24.73 17.78 16.61
CA ALA A 307 -25.58 17.87 15.44
C ALA A 307 -24.75 18.48 14.30
N PRO A 308 -23.76 17.74 13.78
CA PRO A 308 -22.94 18.22 12.69
C PRO A 308 -23.75 18.20 11.40
N VAL A 309 -23.50 19.18 10.53
CA VAL A 309 -24.12 19.25 9.20
C VAL A 309 -22.99 19.16 8.18
N PRO A 310 -22.80 18.01 7.50
CA PRO A 310 -21.81 17.87 6.46
C PRO A 310 -21.99 18.88 5.34
N ASN A 311 -20.87 19.38 4.82
CA ASN A 311 -20.79 20.12 3.57
C ASN A 311 -20.24 19.21 2.45
N LYS A 312 -20.01 19.77 1.26
CA LYS A 312 -19.57 19.00 0.08
C LYS A 312 -18.06 18.81 -0.02
N GLU A 313 -17.26 19.35 0.91
CA GLU A 313 -15.80 19.33 0.84
C GLU A 313 -15.23 17.93 0.94
N PHE A 314 -15.78 17.09 1.83
CA PHE A 314 -15.29 15.71 2.03
C PHE A 314 -15.47 14.87 0.77
N ALA A 315 -16.69 14.88 0.21
CA ALA A 315 -17.03 14.17 -1.01
C ALA A 315 -16.20 14.64 -2.22
N GLY A 316 -15.81 15.91 -2.25
CA GLY A 316 -15.01 16.53 -3.33
C GLY A 316 -13.51 16.28 -3.24
N LEU A 317 -12.99 15.72 -2.14
CA LEU A 317 -11.57 15.33 -2.06
C LEU A 317 -11.25 14.34 -3.19
N THR A 318 -10.06 14.46 -3.78
CA THR A 318 -9.73 13.76 -5.02
C THR A 318 -8.32 13.18 -4.99
N PHE A 319 -8.21 11.88 -5.26
CA PHE A 319 -6.96 11.23 -5.62
C PHE A 319 -6.62 11.62 -7.06
N LYS A 320 -5.39 12.08 -7.30
CA LYS A 320 -4.96 12.50 -8.64
C LYS A 320 -3.52 12.05 -8.90
N ASN A 321 -3.32 11.17 -9.86
CA ASN A 321 -2.00 10.92 -10.43
C ASN A 321 -1.76 11.90 -11.57
N THR A 322 -0.90 12.90 -11.36
CA THR A 322 -0.62 13.92 -12.39
C THR A 322 0.36 13.46 -13.46
N ALA A 323 1.07 12.34 -13.25
CA ALA A 323 1.97 11.76 -14.24
C ALA A 323 1.22 10.87 -15.26
N ALA A 324 0.12 10.24 -14.85
CA ALA A 324 -0.74 9.47 -15.75
C ALA A 324 -1.63 10.38 -16.61
N LYS A 325 -1.64 10.14 -17.93
CA LYS A 325 -2.45 10.89 -18.91
C LYS A 325 -3.86 10.32 -19.12
N SER A 326 -4.31 9.40 -18.25
CA SER A 326 -5.59 8.70 -18.40
C SER A 326 -6.71 9.33 -17.56
N ALA A 327 -7.97 9.15 -17.97
CA ALA A 327 -9.11 9.56 -17.16
C ALA A 327 -9.20 8.78 -15.82
N ALA A 328 -8.62 7.57 -15.77
CA ALA A 328 -8.51 6.76 -14.55
C ALA A 328 -7.49 7.33 -13.54
N ALA A 329 -6.72 8.35 -13.92
CA ALA A 329 -5.74 9.02 -13.06
C ALA A 329 -6.37 10.02 -12.07
N THR A 330 -7.70 10.06 -11.97
CA THR A 330 -8.43 10.91 -11.03
C THR A 330 -9.62 10.15 -10.46
N LEU A 331 -9.78 10.19 -9.13
CA LEU A 331 -10.85 9.53 -8.40
C LEU A 331 -11.32 10.42 -7.25
N THR A 332 -12.60 10.77 -7.22
CA THR A 332 -13.16 11.49 -6.07
C THR A 332 -13.43 10.53 -4.91
N VAL A 333 -13.37 11.04 -3.67
CA VAL A 333 -13.76 10.30 -2.46
C VAL A 333 -15.22 9.86 -2.55
N LYS A 334 -16.08 10.70 -3.12
CA LYS A 334 -17.48 10.34 -3.40
C LYS A 334 -17.58 9.08 -4.25
N ASP A 335 -16.98 9.09 -5.44
CA ASP A 335 -17.08 7.98 -6.38
C ASP A 335 -16.48 6.71 -5.79
N TRP A 336 -15.38 6.84 -5.04
CA TRP A 336 -14.78 5.71 -4.34
C TRP A 336 -15.72 5.08 -3.30
N ILE A 337 -16.29 5.88 -2.40
CA ILE A 337 -17.15 5.37 -1.33
C ILE A 337 -18.47 4.81 -1.89
N ASP A 338 -19.07 5.48 -2.86
CA ASP A 338 -20.26 4.97 -3.56
C ASP A 338 -19.92 3.66 -4.29
N GLY A 339 -18.74 3.59 -4.91
CA GLY A 339 -18.22 2.38 -5.54
C GLY A 339 -18.15 1.19 -4.57
N ILE A 340 -17.65 1.38 -3.34
CA ILE A 340 -17.60 0.31 -2.33
C ILE A 340 -19.00 -0.27 -2.08
N ALA A 341 -20.02 0.59 -1.93
CA ALA A 341 -21.40 0.17 -1.74
C ALA A 341 -21.94 -0.60 -2.97
N ASP A 342 -21.58 -0.15 -4.17
CA ASP A 342 -21.91 -0.78 -5.45
C ASP A 342 -21.00 -1.96 -5.82
N LYS A 343 -20.23 -2.48 -4.86
CA LYS A 343 -19.30 -3.63 -5.02
C LYS A 343 -18.22 -3.42 -6.09
N LYS A 344 -17.73 -2.18 -6.22
CA LYS A 344 -16.64 -1.76 -7.10
C LYS A 344 -15.58 -0.99 -6.32
N ASP A 345 -14.37 -1.54 -6.19
CA ASP A 345 -13.27 -0.79 -5.59
C ASP A 345 -12.53 0.07 -6.62
N LEU A 346 -12.94 1.33 -6.71
CA LEU A 346 -12.32 2.30 -7.60
C LEU A 346 -10.92 2.72 -7.13
N LEU A 347 -10.60 2.64 -5.83
CA LEU A 347 -9.26 3.02 -5.35
C LEU A 347 -8.21 1.99 -5.80
N THR A 348 -8.55 0.71 -5.78
CA THR A 348 -7.72 -0.34 -6.38
C THR A 348 -7.46 -0.06 -7.88
N SER A 349 -8.49 0.38 -8.60
CA SER A 349 -8.36 0.71 -10.03
C SER A 349 -7.49 1.95 -10.28
N PHE A 350 -7.62 2.97 -9.42
CA PHE A 350 -6.78 4.17 -9.43
C PHE A 350 -5.32 3.81 -9.12
N ASP A 351 -5.06 3.04 -8.07
CA ASP A 351 -3.70 2.71 -7.60
C ASP A 351 -2.92 1.86 -8.61
N LYS A 352 -3.62 1.03 -9.40
CA LYS A 352 -3.04 0.31 -10.56
C LYS A 352 -2.45 1.22 -11.64
N THR A 353 -2.85 2.50 -11.69
CA THR A 353 -2.22 3.47 -12.59
C THR A 353 -0.88 3.99 -12.08
N ILE A 354 -0.44 3.54 -10.89
CA ILE A 354 0.80 3.93 -10.22
C ILE A 354 1.63 2.68 -9.90
N ASP A 355 1.18 1.84 -8.98
CA ASP A 355 1.89 0.61 -8.60
C ASP A 355 0.98 -0.60 -8.28
N GLY A 356 -0.31 -0.38 -7.99
CA GLY A 356 -1.30 -1.43 -7.81
C GLY A 356 -1.20 -2.21 -6.50
N SER A 357 -0.57 -1.64 -5.47
CA SER A 357 -0.37 -2.25 -4.15
C SER A 357 -1.67 -2.32 -3.33
N ILE A 358 -2.49 -1.26 -3.35
CA ILE A 358 -3.75 -1.18 -2.62
C ILE A 358 -4.79 -2.04 -3.33
N GLY A 359 -5.30 -3.05 -2.62
CA GLY A 359 -6.25 -4.00 -3.17
C GLY A 359 -5.71 -4.84 -4.33
N GLY A 360 -4.39 -4.89 -4.51
CA GLY A 360 -3.73 -5.65 -5.57
C GLY A 360 -4.04 -7.16 -5.54
N LEU A 361 -4.41 -7.70 -4.38
CA LEU A 361 -4.81 -9.11 -4.22
C LEU A 361 -6.31 -9.34 -4.44
N GLY A 362 -7.08 -8.28 -4.74
CA GLY A 362 -8.52 -8.33 -4.96
C GLY A 362 -9.26 -8.92 -3.75
N SER A 363 -10.09 -9.93 -3.99
CA SER A 363 -10.90 -10.59 -2.97
C SER A 363 -10.27 -11.82 -2.33
N LYS A 364 -9.00 -12.11 -2.62
CA LYS A 364 -8.36 -13.33 -2.11
C LYS A 364 -7.95 -13.17 -0.65
N THR A 365 -8.57 -13.92 0.24
CA THR A 365 -8.30 -13.93 1.69
C THR A 365 -7.49 -15.16 2.10
N GLU A 366 -6.95 -15.15 3.32
CA GLU A 366 -6.35 -16.32 3.95
C GLU A 366 -7.01 -16.61 5.30
N LYS A 367 -6.85 -17.84 5.79
CA LYS A 367 -7.30 -18.23 7.12
C LYS A 367 -6.36 -17.65 8.17
N ILE A 368 -6.89 -17.39 9.36
CA ILE A 368 -6.05 -17.16 10.55
C ILE A 368 -5.23 -18.42 10.90
N TYR A 369 -4.07 -18.23 11.53
CA TYR A 369 -3.21 -19.31 12.00
C TYR A 369 -3.98 -20.30 12.89
N GLN A 370 -3.89 -21.59 12.56
CA GLN A 370 -4.61 -22.68 13.24
C GLN A 370 -6.13 -22.48 13.34
N GLY A 371 -6.74 -21.74 12.41
CA GLY A 371 -8.18 -21.53 12.35
C GLY A 371 -8.77 -21.73 10.96
N THR A 372 -10.08 -21.54 10.88
CA THR A 372 -10.86 -21.72 9.64
C THR A 372 -11.48 -20.42 9.12
N ARG A 373 -11.44 -19.35 9.92
CA ARG A 373 -11.96 -18.02 9.55
C ARG A 373 -11.04 -17.38 8.51
N ASN A 374 -11.61 -17.05 7.34
CA ASN A 374 -10.96 -16.24 6.33
C ASN A 374 -10.95 -14.77 6.74
N VAL A 375 -9.81 -14.11 6.56
CA VAL A 375 -9.61 -12.70 6.88
C VAL A 375 -8.83 -12.01 5.75
N PRO A 376 -9.01 -10.69 5.58
CA PRO A 376 -8.21 -9.91 4.65
C PRO A 376 -6.72 -9.90 5.01
N LEU A 377 -5.89 -9.64 4.02
CA LEU A 377 -4.46 -9.40 4.12
C LEU A 377 -4.18 -7.90 4.21
N PHE A 378 -3.27 -7.56 5.11
CA PHE A 378 -2.76 -6.21 5.31
C PHE A 378 -1.25 -6.22 5.24
N GLU A 379 -0.72 -5.18 4.63
CA GLU A 379 0.69 -4.83 4.72
C GLU A 379 0.86 -3.70 5.72
N PHE A 380 1.76 -3.91 6.68
CA PHE A 380 2.13 -2.97 7.72
C PHE A 380 3.44 -2.30 7.30
N ARG A 381 3.35 -1.00 6.98
CA ARG A 381 4.46 -0.19 6.47
C ARG A 381 4.99 0.77 7.55
N ASP A 382 6.07 1.49 7.23
CA ASP A 382 6.70 2.49 8.10
C ASP A 382 7.06 1.94 9.50
N LEU A 383 7.39 0.65 9.57
CA LEU A 383 7.92 0.01 10.77
C LEU A 383 9.34 0.53 11.03
N LYS A 384 9.78 0.43 12.28
CA LYS A 384 11.14 0.88 12.67
C LYS A 384 12.23 0.16 11.87
N ASP A 385 13.20 0.90 11.36
CA ASP A 385 14.35 0.35 10.65
C ASP A 385 15.09 -0.69 11.52
N ILE A 386 15.56 -1.75 10.87
CA ILE A 386 16.36 -2.82 11.46
C ILE A 386 17.68 -2.94 10.72
N LYS A 387 18.70 -3.46 11.39
CA LYS A 387 19.98 -3.78 10.76
C LYS A 387 19.97 -5.18 10.15
N THR A 388 20.86 -5.46 9.20
CA THR A 388 21.09 -6.81 8.68
C THR A 388 21.27 -7.84 9.80
N SER A 389 22.04 -7.50 10.85
CA SER A 389 22.25 -8.38 12.01
C SER A 389 20.99 -8.69 12.83
N GLU A 390 19.93 -7.91 12.66
CA GLU A 390 18.68 -8.02 13.41
C GLU A 390 17.58 -8.74 12.61
N ILE A 391 17.79 -9.02 11.32
CA ILE A 391 16.78 -9.60 10.42
C ILE A 391 16.18 -10.90 10.98
N GLU A 392 16.99 -11.90 11.36
CA GLU A 392 16.48 -13.17 11.89
C GLU A 392 15.60 -12.98 13.14
N LYS A 393 16.04 -12.11 14.05
CA LYS A 393 15.30 -11.80 15.27
C LYS A 393 13.99 -11.10 14.95
N PHE A 394 14.02 -10.10 14.08
CA PHE A 394 12.83 -9.39 13.63
C PHE A 394 11.80 -10.36 13.03
N MET A 395 12.23 -11.22 12.10
CA MET A 395 11.37 -12.25 11.49
C MET A 395 10.73 -13.19 12.52
N THR A 396 11.49 -13.59 13.54
CA THR A 396 10.98 -14.42 14.64
C THR A 396 9.91 -13.69 15.46
N ASP A 397 10.17 -12.43 15.80
CA ASP A 397 9.27 -11.61 16.61
C ASP A 397 7.96 -11.30 15.86
N VAL A 398 8.04 -11.01 14.55
CA VAL A 398 6.88 -10.76 13.70
C VAL A 398 6.02 -12.02 13.57
N ASP A 399 6.60 -13.17 13.25
CA ASP A 399 5.87 -14.43 13.13
C ASP A 399 5.12 -14.76 14.44
N LYS A 400 5.78 -14.55 15.58
CA LYS A 400 5.17 -14.72 16.90
C LYS A 400 4.04 -13.73 17.16
N ALA A 401 4.22 -12.46 16.81
CA ALA A 401 3.21 -11.43 17.00
C ALA A 401 1.94 -11.71 16.18
N VAL A 402 2.08 -12.17 14.94
CA VAL A 402 0.95 -12.57 14.09
C VAL A 402 0.21 -13.77 14.68
N GLN A 403 0.93 -14.79 15.17
CA GLN A 403 0.32 -15.92 15.88
C GLN A 403 -0.48 -15.47 17.11
N ASP A 404 0.06 -14.54 17.90
CA ASP A 404 -0.60 -14.05 19.12
C ASP A 404 -1.88 -13.27 18.80
N LEU A 405 -1.86 -12.44 17.76
CA LEU A 405 -3.05 -11.73 17.28
C LEU A 405 -4.10 -12.72 16.78
N HIS A 406 -3.73 -13.71 15.96
CA HIS A 406 -4.64 -14.75 15.49
C HIS A 406 -5.27 -15.52 16.65
N LYS A 407 -4.47 -15.94 17.64
CA LYS A 407 -4.97 -16.64 18.83
C LYS A 407 -5.94 -15.76 19.65
N LYS A 408 -5.62 -14.48 19.81
CA LYS A 408 -6.44 -13.52 20.58
C LYS A 408 -7.78 -13.23 19.91
N TYR A 409 -7.81 -13.11 18.58
CA TYR A 409 -8.99 -12.68 17.81
C TYR A 409 -9.68 -13.82 17.04
N LYS A 410 -9.33 -15.08 17.33
CA LYS A 410 -9.89 -16.25 16.63
C LYS A 410 -11.42 -16.34 16.66
N ASP A 411 -12.04 -15.92 17.76
CA ASP A 411 -13.49 -16.00 18.00
C ASP A 411 -14.19 -14.63 17.80
N ALA A 412 -13.49 -13.65 17.22
CA ALA A 412 -14.06 -12.35 16.86
C ALA A 412 -14.75 -12.43 15.47
N PRO A 413 -15.60 -11.45 15.11
CA PRO A 413 -16.17 -10.42 15.98
C PRO A 413 -17.22 -11.04 16.91
N LYS A 414 -17.32 -10.53 18.14
CA LYS A 414 -18.38 -10.90 19.08
C LYS A 414 -19.56 -9.93 19.02
#